data_AF-E4Q639-F1
#
_entry.id   AF-E4Q639-F1
#
_cell.length_a   1.000
_cell.length_b   1.000
_cell.length_c   1.000
_cell.angle_alpha   90.00
_cell.angle_beta   90.00
_cell.angle_gamma   90.00
#
_symmetry.space_group_name_H-M   'P 1'
#
loop_
_entity.id
_entity.type
_entity.pdbx_description
1 polymer ?
#
loop_
_entity_poly.entity_id
_entity_poly.type
_entity_poly.pdbx_seq_one_letter_code
_entity_poly.pdbx_strand_id
1 'polypeptide(L)'
;MREAVLQVFIYILQAVIVVLGTFIVAYVKKRLELLQQKIGQERYLLLVEVANNLVKAIEQTFGAGQGELKRSEAIKFLMQNFKLTEDEAEKLVEAAVFEMNKVLKGSNTMQQ
;
A
#
# COMPACT_ATOMS: atom_id res chain seq x y z
N MET A 1 60.42 -4.69 -12.47
CA MET A 1 60.01 -4.00 -11.22
C MET A 1 58.94 -2.94 -11.44
N ARG A 2 59.11 -1.98 -12.37
CA ARG A 2 58.10 -0.92 -12.62
C ARG A 2 56.73 -1.47 -13.06
N GLU A 3 56.70 -2.48 -13.92
CA GLU A 3 55.46 -3.11 -14.39
C GLU A 3 54.71 -3.85 -13.27
N ALA A 4 55.43 -4.55 -12.40
CA ALA A 4 54.85 -5.22 -11.23
C ALA A 4 54.23 -4.21 -10.25
N VAL A 5 54.89 -3.07 -10.01
CA VAL A 5 54.35 -1.98 -9.17
C VAL A 5 53.09 -1.37 -9.80
N LEU A 6 53.08 -1.16 -11.12
CA LEU A 6 51.91 -0.66 -11.83
C LEU A 6 50.73 -1.65 -11.77
N GLN A 7 50.99 -2.95 -11.92
CA GLN A 7 49.97 -3.99 -11.81
C GLN A 7 49.36 -4.06 -10.40
N VAL A 8 50.19 -4.03 -9.36
CA VAL A 8 49.71 -4.01 -7.97
C VAL A 8 48.84 -2.78 -7.71
N PHE A 9 49.24 -1.61 -8.22
CA PHE A 9 48.46 -0.38 -8.11
C PHE A 9 47.09 -0.50 -8.80
N ILE A 10 47.04 -1.09 -10.00
CA ILE A 10 45.79 -1.33 -10.73
C ILE A 10 44.87 -2.28 -9.95
N TYR A 11 45.41 -3.35 -9.36
CA TYR A 11 44.61 -4.28 -8.56
C TYR A 11 44.04 -3.64 -7.30
N ILE A 12 44.80 -2.77 -6.63
CA ILE A 12 44.30 -2.01 -5.49
C ILE A 12 43.15 -1.08 -5.93
N LEU A 13 43.31 -0.37 -7.04
CA LEU A 13 42.25 0.49 -7.59
C LEU A 13 40.99 -0.31 -7.94
N GLN A 14 41.15 -1.47 -8.58
CA GLN A 14 40.02 -2.35 -8.90
C GLN A 14 39.31 -2.84 -7.63
N ALA A 15 40.06 -3.25 -6.61
CA ALA A 15 39.49 -3.67 -5.33
C ALA A 15 38.70 -2.53 -4.68
N VAL A 16 39.23 -1.31 -4.68
CA VAL A 16 38.52 -0.12 -4.18
C VAL A 16 37.24 0.15 -4.96
N ILE A 17 37.29 0.09 -6.29
CA ILE A 17 36.11 0.31 -7.14
C ILE A 17 35.03 -0.75 -6.87
N VAL A 18 35.41 -2.02 -6.71
CA VAL A 18 34.45 -3.09 -6.40
C VAL A 18 33.79 -2.84 -5.04
N VAL A 19 34.59 -2.56 -4.00
CA VAL A 19 34.06 -2.30 -2.65
C VAL A 19 33.11 -1.09 -2.64
N LEU A 20 33.53 0.03 -3.24
CA LEU A 20 32.70 1.22 -3.33
C LEU A 20 31.44 1.00 -4.18
N GLY A 21 31.59 0.29 -5.31
CA GLY A 21 30.48 -0.06 -6.18
C GLY A 21 29.43 -0.90 -5.47
N THR A 22 29.85 -1.93 -4.73
CA THR A 22 28.94 -2.75 -3.91
C THR A 22 28.24 -1.91 -2.85
N PHE A 23 28.95 -1.01 -2.17
CA PHE A 23 28.35 -0.15 -1.15
C PHE A 23 27.29 0.80 -1.72
N ILE A 24 27.58 1.45 -2.86
CA ILE A 24 26.65 2.35 -3.54
C ILE A 24 25.40 1.58 -4.00
N VAL A 25 25.58 0.43 -4.63
CA VAL A 25 24.45 -0.40 -5.09
C VAL A 25 23.59 -0.85 -3.91
N ALA A 26 24.20 -1.32 -2.81
CA ALA A 26 23.47 -1.72 -1.61
C ALA A 26 22.70 -0.54 -0.98
N TYR A 27 23.32 0.63 -0.91
CA TYR A 27 22.68 1.85 -0.41
C TYR A 27 21.47 2.26 -1.25
N VAL A 28 21.63 2.28 -2.58
CA VAL A 28 20.55 2.65 -3.51
C VAL A 28 19.40 1.64 -3.43
N LYS A 29 19.70 0.33 -3.46
CA LYS A 29 18.67 -0.73 -3.32
C LYS A 29 17.85 -0.57 -2.04
N LYS A 30 18.53 -0.41 -0.89
CA LYS A 30 17.85 -0.21 0.40
C LYS A 30 16.96 1.05 0.40
N ARG A 31 17.42 2.14 -0.23
CA ARG A 31 16.62 3.37 -0.34
C ARG A 31 15.40 3.18 -1.24
N LEU A 32 15.54 2.47 -2.36
CA LEU A 32 14.41 2.14 -3.23
C LEU A 32 13.38 1.25 -2.51
N GLU A 33 13.82 0.21 -1.80
CA GLU A 33 12.94 -0.68 -1.04
C GLU A 33 12.12 0.09 0.01
N LEU A 34 12.76 0.99 0.77
CA LEU A 34 12.06 1.84 1.75
C LEU A 34 11.04 2.77 1.09
N LEU A 35 11.36 3.33 -0.08
CA LEU A 35 10.43 4.17 -0.84
C LEU A 35 9.24 3.35 -1.36
N GLN A 36 9.49 2.17 -1.91
CA GLN A 36 8.44 1.28 -2.38
C GLN A 36 7.52 0.85 -1.23
N GLN A 37 8.07 0.54 -0.06
CA GLN A 37 7.28 0.22 1.14
C GLN A 37 6.40 1.40 1.57
N LYS A 38 6.95 2.62 1.61
CA LYS A 38 6.18 3.83 1.95
C LYS A 38 5.06 4.08 0.96
N ILE A 39 5.34 4.02 -0.34
CA ILE A 39 4.33 4.20 -1.40
C ILE A 39 3.24 3.12 -1.30
N GLY A 40 3.63 1.87 -1.05
CA GLY A 40 2.68 0.78 -0.85
C GLY A 40 1.77 1.00 0.36
N GLN A 41 2.35 1.46 1.47
CA GLN A 41 1.59 1.77 2.69
C GLN A 41 0.64 2.96 2.50
N GLU A 42 1.10 4.05 1.90
CA GLU A 42 0.25 5.22 1.61
C GLU A 42 -0.90 4.86 0.67
N ARG A 43 -0.62 4.09 -0.39
CA ARG A 43 -1.66 3.60 -1.31
C ARG A 43 -2.69 2.74 -0.57
N TYR A 44 -2.24 1.85 0.31
CA TYR A 44 -3.14 1.01 1.09
C TYR A 44 -4.03 1.85 2.02
N LEU A 45 -3.46 2.81 2.74
CA LEU A 45 -4.21 3.70 3.63
C LEU A 45 -5.26 4.52 2.86
N LEU A 46 -4.88 5.05 1.69
CA LEU A 46 -5.82 5.77 0.82
C LEU A 46 -6.99 4.87 0.39
N LEU A 47 -6.72 3.63 -0.01
CA LEU A 47 -7.77 2.69 -0.42
C LEU A 47 -8.74 2.36 0.73
N VAL A 48 -8.21 2.17 1.94
CA VAL A 48 -9.02 1.94 3.15
C VAL A 48 -9.90 3.16 3.44
N GLU A 49 -9.34 4.37 3.37
CA GLU A 49 -10.10 5.60 3.59
C GLU A 49 -11.21 5.79 2.54
N VAL A 50 -10.89 5.57 1.27
CA VAL A 50 -11.87 5.65 0.18
C VAL A 50 -12.97 4.61 0.37
N ALA A 51 -12.64 3.35 0.67
CA ALA A 51 -13.63 2.30 0.89
C ALA A 51 -14.56 2.64 2.08
N ASN A 52 -14.01 3.14 3.17
CA ASN A 52 -14.79 3.59 4.34
C ASN A 52 -15.77 4.72 4.00
N ASN A 53 -15.30 5.73 3.27
CA ASN A 53 -16.14 6.87 2.88
C ASN A 53 -17.20 6.46 1.85
N LEU A 54 -16.84 5.58 0.92
CA LEU A 54 -17.74 5.03 -0.09
C LEU A 54 -18.88 4.23 0.54
N VAL A 55 -18.58 3.31 1.46
CA VAL A 55 -19.62 2.50 2.12
C VAL A 55 -20.59 3.39 2.89
N LYS A 56 -20.10 4.41 3.60
CA LYS A 56 -20.96 5.39 4.30
C LYS A 56 -21.84 6.17 3.32
N ALA A 57 -21.27 6.63 2.20
CA ALA A 57 -22.01 7.38 1.19
C ALA A 57 -23.10 6.53 0.53
N ILE A 58 -22.79 5.26 0.22
CA ILE A 58 -23.74 4.31 -0.35
C ILE A 58 -24.85 4.01 0.67
N GLU A 59 -24.52 3.81 1.94
CA GLU A 59 -25.53 3.61 2.99
C GLU A 59 -26.49 4.80 3.10
N GLN A 60 -25.97 6.02 3.04
CA GLN A 60 -26.79 7.24 3.04
C GLN A 60 -27.66 7.38 1.77
N THR A 61 -27.15 6.96 0.61
CA THR A 61 -27.85 7.10 -0.67
C THR A 61 -29.00 6.10 -0.82
N PHE A 62 -28.77 4.84 -0.42
CA PHE A 62 -29.74 3.77 -0.58
C PHE A 62 -30.68 3.63 0.63
N GLY A 63 -30.33 4.21 1.79
CA GLY A 63 -31.12 4.07 3.02
C GLY A 63 -31.12 2.63 3.54
N ALA A 64 -32.04 2.27 4.44
CA ALA A 64 -32.08 0.92 5.02
C ALA A 64 -32.47 -0.17 4.00
N GLY A 65 -31.86 -1.35 4.10
CA GLY A 65 -32.11 -2.49 3.20
C GLY A 65 -31.12 -2.58 2.03
N GLN A 66 -31.38 -3.49 1.08
CA GLN A 66 -30.62 -3.64 -0.17
C GLN A 66 -29.11 -3.89 -0.03
N GLY A 67 -28.70 -4.64 1.01
CA GLY A 67 -27.29 -4.88 1.32
C GLY A 67 -26.47 -5.45 0.15
N GLU A 68 -27.04 -6.38 -0.62
CA GLU A 68 -26.36 -6.96 -1.79
C GLU A 68 -26.11 -5.93 -2.90
N LEU A 69 -27.09 -5.08 -3.19
CA LEU A 69 -26.96 -4.03 -4.21
C LEU A 69 -25.92 -2.99 -3.80
N LYS A 70 -25.96 -2.54 -2.55
CA LYS A 70 -24.98 -1.60 -1.98
C LYS A 70 -23.56 -2.16 -2.06
N ARG A 71 -23.39 -3.43 -1.70
CA ARG A 71 -22.10 -4.13 -1.76
C ARG A 71 -21.60 -4.22 -3.20
N SER A 72 -22.45 -4.62 -4.13
CA SER A 72 -22.09 -4.72 -5.56
C SER A 72 -21.66 -3.37 -6.13
N GLU A 73 -22.37 -2.28 -5.81
CA GLU A 73 -22.03 -0.93 -6.29
C GLU A 73 -20.69 -0.44 -5.71
N ALA A 74 -20.44 -0.70 -4.43
CA ALA A 74 -19.16 -0.37 -3.78
C ALA A 74 -17.99 -1.11 -4.44
N ILE A 75 -18.14 -2.43 -4.66
CA ILE A 75 -17.12 -3.27 -5.32
C ILE A 75 -16.84 -2.75 -6.73
N LYS A 76 -17.89 -2.51 -7.52
CA LYS A 76 -17.78 -2.02 -8.89
C LYS A 76 -17.05 -0.68 -8.95
N PHE A 77 -17.38 0.25 -8.06
CA PHE A 77 -16.69 1.55 -7.99
C PHE A 77 -15.20 1.37 -7.71
N LEU A 78 -14.83 0.53 -6.74
CA LEU A 78 -13.45 0.28 -6.37
C LEU A 78 -12.65 -0.38 -7.51
N MET A 79 -13.23 -1.37 -8.19
CA MET A 79 -12.60 -2.02 -9.34
C MET A 79 -12.34 -1.03 -10.49
N GLN A 80 -13.33 -0.20 -10.82
CA GLN A 80 -13.24 0.74 -11.95
C GLN A 80 -12.24 1.87 -11.71
N ASN A 81 -12.19 2.41 -10.49
CA ASN A 81 -11.38 3.59 -10.19
C ASN A 81 -9.98 3.27 -9.68
N PHE A 82 -9.77 2.10 -9.07
CA PHE A 82 -8.49 1.76 -8.41
C PHE A 82 -7.80 0.52 -9.00
N LYS A 83 -8.36 -0.05 -10.08
CA LYS A 83 -7.82 -1.24 -10.77
C LYS A 83 -7.62 -2.43 -9.82
N LEU A 84 -8.54 -2.58 -8.88
CA LEU A 84 -8.55 -3.68 -7.93
C LEU A 84 -9.19 -4.91 -8.58
N THR A 85 -8.73 -6.08 -8.18
CA THR A 85 -9.45 -7.33 -8.42
C THR A 85 -10.76 -7.36 -7.63
N GLU A 86 -11.68 -8.24 -8.02
CA GLU A 86 -12.96 -8.40 -7.32
C GLU A 86 -12.76 -8.79 -5.85
N ASP A 87 -11.87 -9.75 -5.57
CA ASP A 87 -11.53 -10.21 -4.21
C ASP A 87 -10.90 -9.08 -3.35
N GLU A 88 -10.01 -8.25 -3.92
CA GLU A 88 -9.44 -7.11 -3.21
C GLU A 88 -10.50 -6.05 -2.87
N ALA A 89 -11.37 -5.74 -3.83
CA ALA A 89 -12.46 -4.78 -3.63
C ALA A 89 -13.47 -5.30 -2.60
N GLU A 90 -13.82 -6.58 -2.66
CA GLU A 90 -14.73 -7.24 -1.73
C GLU A 90 -14.22 -7.18 -0.29
N LYS A 91 -12.95 -7.54 -0.06
CA LYS A 91 -12.32 -7.47 1.27
C LYS A 91 -12.29 -6.04 1.83
N LEU A 92 -12.01 -5.05 0.99
CA LEU A 92 -12.02 -3.64 1.39
C LEU A 92 -13.42 -3.16 1.78
N VAL A 93 -14.44 -3.56 1.03
CA VAL A 93 -15.84 -3.24 1.33
C VAL A 93 -16.28 -3.92 2.63
N GLU A 94 -15.98 -5.21 2.82
CA GLU A 94 -16.32 -5.92 4.05
C GLU A 94 -15.65 -5.30 5.29
N ALA A 95 -14.37 -4.97 5.19
CA ALA A 95 -13.66 -4.29 6.26
C ALA A 95 -14.29 -2.92 6.59
N ALA A 96 -14.66 -2.15 5.57
CA ALA A 96 -15.32 -0.87 5.74
C ALA A 96 -16.72 -0.98 6.38
N VAL A 97 -17.51 -1.98 5.98
CA VAL A 97 -18.81 -2.29 6.60
C VAL A 97 -18.63 -2.69 8.07
N PHE A 98 -17.61 -3.51 8.37
CA PHE A 98 -17.30 -3.91 9.74
C PHE A 98 -16.96 -2.70 10.61
N GLU A 99 -16.07 -1.81 10.16
CA GLU A 99 -15.71 -0.59 10.89
C GLU A 99 -16.90 0.35 11.06
N MET A 100 -17.72 0.54 10.03
CA MET A 100 -18.95 1.33 10.14
C MET A 100 -19.89 0.76 11.23
N ASN A 101 -20.11 -0.56 11.21
CA ASN A 101 -20.96 -1.23 12.20
C ASN A 101 -20.39 -1.16 13.63
N LYS A 102 -19.07 -1.21 13.78
CA LYS A 102 -18.39 -1.04 15.06
C LYS A 102 -18.63 0.36 15.63
N VAL A 103 -18.50 1.40 14.79
CA VAL A 103 -18.79 2.79 15.19
C VAL A 103 -20.25 2.95 15.61
N LEU A 104 -21.21 2.42 14.84
CA LEU A 104 -22.65 2.49 15.14
C LEU A 104 -23.01 1.76 16.45
N LYS A 105 -22.41 0.60 16.71
CA LYS A 105 -22.63 -0.17 17.95
C LYS A 105 -22.01 0.52 19.16
N GLY A 106 -20.80 1.07 19.02
CA GLY A 106 -20.12 1.82 20.08
C GLY A 106 -20.79 3.14 20.44
N SER A 107 -21.38 3.85 19.47
CA SER A 107 -22.17 5.06 19.73
C SER A 107 -23.46 4.77 20.49
N ASN A 108 -24.11 3.62 20.23
CA ASN A 108 -25.33 3.23 20.94
C ASN A 108 -25.10 2.84 22.41
N THR A 109 -23.87 2.50 22.80
CA THR A 109 -23.54 2.13 24.19
C THR A 109 -23.25 3.35 25.08
N MET A 110 -22.96 4.52 24.49
CA MET A 110 -22.70 5.76 25.23
C MET A 110 -23.94 6.65 25.42
N GLN A 111 -25.09 6.26 24.86
CA GLN A 111 -26.36 7.00 24.97
C GLN A 111 -27.37 6.34 25.94
N GLN A 112 -26.99 5.26 26.62
CA GLN A 112 -27.81 4.60 27.65
C GLN A 112 -27.33 4.96 29.06
#